data_AF-A0A2G2GEE5-F1
#
_entry.id   AF-A0A2G2GEE5-F1
#
_cell.length_a   1.000
_cell.length_b   1.000
_cell.length_c   1.000
_cell.angle_alpha   90.00
_cell.angle_beta   90.00
_cell.angle_gamma   90.00
#
_symmetry.space_group_name_H-M   'P 1'
#
loop_
_entity.id
_entity.type
_entity.pdbx_description
1 polymer ?
#
loop_
_entity_poly.entity_id
_entity_poly.type
_entity_poly.pdbx_seq_one_letter_code
_entity_poly.pdbx_strand_id
1 'polypeptide(L)' 'MSELINLRQARKQKARTDKQKTAATNRAKFGQTKAVRQASEKDRQNQKCHLDGHYVDKNPDP' A
#
# COMPACT_ATOMS: atom_id res chain seq x y z
N MET A 1 -17.36 -32.09 20.36
CA MET A 1 -18.34 -31.47 19.45
C MET A 1 -17.57 -30.75 18.36
N SER A 2 -17.59 -31.26 17.13
CA SER A 2 -16.96 -30.61 15.98
C SER A 2 -17.96 -29.66 15.32
N GLU A 3 -17.56 -28.41 15.16
CA GLU A 3 -18.39 -27.39 14.53
C GLU A 3 -18.30 -27.55 13.01
N LEU A 4 -19.40 -27.97 12.36
CA LEU A 4 -19.47 -28.09 10.91
C LEU A 4 -19.52 -26.70 10.27
N ILE A 5 -18.39 -26.20 9.80
CA ILE A 5 -18.31 -24.91 9.10
C ILE A 5 -18.42 -25.11 7.59
N ASN A 6 -19.31 -24.32 6.97
CA ASN A 6 -19.44 -24.28 5.52
C ASN A 6 -18.28 -23.49 4.88
N LEU A 7 -17.33 -24.22 4.30
CA LEU A 7 -16.14 -23.64 3.66
C LEU A 7 -16.46 -22.73 2.46
N ARG A 8 -17.57 -22.94 1.74
CA ARG A 8 -17.99 -22.03 0.65
C ARG A 8 -18.37 -20.66 1.21
N GLN A 9 -19.14 -20.62 2.29
CA GLN A 9 -19.53 -19.37 2.94
C GLN A 9 -18.31 -18.66 3.52
N ALA A 10 -17.43 -19.39 4.19
CA ALA A 10 -16.17 -18.85 4.73
C ALA A 10 -15.28 -18.21 3.64
N ARG A 11 -15.09 -18.90 2.51
CA ARG A 11 -14.32 -18.36 1.36
C ARG A 11 -14.98 -17.12 0.76
N LYS A 12 -16.31 -17.11 0.63
CA LYS A 12 -17.05 -15.94 0.12
C LYS A 12 -16.91 -14.75 1.06
N GLN A 13 -16.97 -14.98 2.37
CA GLN A 13 -16.77 -13.94 3.37
C GLN A 13 -15.36 -13.37 3.29
N LYS A 14 -14.33 -14.23 3.21
CA LYS A 14 -12.94 -13.80 3.01
C LYS A 14 -12.76 -12.94 1.76
N ALA A 15 -13.29 -13.39 0.62
CA ALA A 15 -13.21 -12.62 -0.62
C ALA A 15 -13.92 -11.25 -0.53
N ARG A 16 -15.04 -11.16 0.20
CA ARG A 16 -15.72 -9.88 0.46
C ARG A 16 -14.89 -8.97 1.34
N THR A 17 -14.30 -9.49 2.42
CA THR A 17 -13.45 -8.70 3.32
C THR A 17 -12.21 -8.19 2.62
N ASP A 18 -11.59 -8.99 1.74
CA ASP A 18 -10.42 -8.59 0.99
C ASP A 18 -10.75 -7.47 0.00
N LYS A 19 -11.89 -7.58 -0.70
CA LYS A 19 -12.40 -6.51 -1.57
C LYS A 19 -12.72 -5.23 -0.81
N GLN A 20 -13.24 -5.32 0.41
CA GLN A 20 -13.51 -4.14 1.24
C GLN A 20 -12.21 -3.46 1.69
N LYS A 21 -11.18 -4.23 2.07
CA LYS A 21 -9.87 -3.69 2.43
C LYS A 21 -9.23 -2.96 1.25
N THR A 22 -9.24 -3.57 0.06
CA THR A 22 -8.70 -2.91 -1.15
C THR A 22 -9.49 -1.65 -1.50
N ALA A 23 -10.81 -1.68 -1.41
CA ALA A 23 -11.66 -0.50 -1.61
C ALA A 23 -11.35 0.61 -0.59
N ALA A 24 -11.15 0.28 0.69
CA ALA A 24 -10.77 1.26 1.71
C ALA A 24 -9.42 1.90 1.40
N THR A 25 -8.41 1.11 1.03
CA THR A 25 -7.11 1.64 0.61
C THR A 25 -7.22 2.51 -0.65
N ASN A 26 -8.07 2.15 -1.60
CA ASN A 26 -8.28 2.92 -2.81
C ASN A 26 -9.02 4.23 -2.53
N ARG A 27 -10.04 4.24 -1.67
CA ARG A 27 -10.68 5.50 -1.22
C ARG A 27 -9.68 6.40 -0.53
N ALA A 28 -8.83 5.86 0.34
CA ALA A 28 -7.79 6.63 1.03
C ALA A 28 -6.73 7.18 0.07
N LYS A 29 -6.40 6.48 -1.03
CA LYS A 29 -5.41 6.92 -2.03
C LYS A 29 -5.99 7.88 -3.07
N PHE A 30 -7.18 7.57 -3.58
CA PHE A 30 -7.79 8.26 -4.71
C PHE A 30 -8.84 9.30 -4.31
N GLY A 31 -9.41 9.20 -3.11
CA GLY A 31 -10.34 10.19 -2.54
C GLY A 31 -9.64 11.41 -1.93
N GLN A 32 -8.31 11.46 -1.93
CA GLN A 32 -7.58 12.65 -1.52
C GLN A 32 -7.74 13.77 -2.56
N THR A 33 -7.79 15.00 -2.07
CA THR A 33 -7.81 16.19 -2.93
C THR A 33 -6.49 16.29 -3.72
N LYS A 34 -6.54 16.97 -4.87
CA LYS A 34 -5.37 17.15 -5.74
C LYS A 34 -4.18 17.79 -5.00
N ALA A 35 -4.45 18.76 -4.12
CA ALA A 35 -3.43 19.45 -3.34
C ALA A 35 -2.66 18.49 -2.39
N VAL A 36 -3.38 17.61 -1.70
CA VAL A 36 -2.77 16.63 -0.78
C VAL A 36 -1.93 15.60 -1.54
N ARG A 37 -2.41 15.12 -2.69
CA ARG A 37 -1.65 14.21 -3.55
C ARG A 37 -0.33 14.83 -4.02
N GLN A 38 -0.37 16.08 -4.48
CA GLN A 38 0.82 16.79 -4.95
C GLN A 38 1.83 17.06 -3.82
N ALA A 39 1.37 17.40 -2.61
CA ALA A 39 2.25 17.55 -1.46
C ALA A 39 2.98 16.23 -1.14
N SER A 40 2.22 15.13 -1.05
CA SER A 40 2.79 13.80 -0.79
C SER A 40 3.77 13.33 -1.89
N GLU A 41 3.49 13.63 -3.15
CA GLU A 41 4.41 13.33 -4.26
C GLU A 41 5.71 14.14 -4.16
N LYS A 42 5.64 15.42 -3.83
CA LYS A 42 6.82 16.27 -3.61
C LYS A 42 7.64 15.79 -2.43
N ASP A 43 6.99 15.45 -1.31
CA ASP A 43 7.68 14.91 -0.13
C ASP A 43 8.41 13.61 -0.49
N ARG A 44 7.77 12.72 -1.25
CA ARG A 44 8.40 11.48 -1.72
C ARG A 44 9.57 11.74 -2.67
N GLN A 45 9.47 12.74 -3.55
CA GLN A 45 10.57 13.13 -4.43
C GLN A 45 11.75 13.68 -3.64
N ASN A 46 11.49 14.58 -2.68
CA ASN A 46 12.52 15.13 -1.81
C ASN A 46 13.23 14.03 -1.01
N GLN A 47 12.47 13.09 -0.45
CA GLN A 47 13.04 11.93 0.25
C GLN A 47 13.90 11.07 -0.66
N LYS A 48 13.46 10.82 -1.90
CA LYS A 48 14.27 10.09 -2.88
C LYS A 48 15.56 10.82 -3.20
N CYS A 49 15.49 12.10 -3.56
CA CYS A 49 16.68 12.90 -3.85
C CYS A 49 17.63 12.96 -2.64
N HIS A 50 17.10 13.04 -1.42
CA HIS A 50 17.89 12.99 -0.20
C HIS A 50 18.59 11.63 -0.05
N LEU A 51 17.88 10.52 -0.23
CA LEU A 51 18.47 9.17 -0.16
C LEU A 51 19.50 8.94 -1.27
N ASP A 52 19.21 9.37 -2.50
CA ASP A 52 20.09 9.25 -3.66
C ASP A 52 21.37 10.08 -3.46
N GLY A 53 21.25 11.29 -2.90
CA GLY A 53 22.42 12.12 -2.54
C GLY A 53 23.27 11.55 -1.41
N HIS A 54 22.70 10.67 -0.57
CA HIS A 54 23.40 9.95 0.48
C HIS A 54 23.78 8.52 0.09
N TYR A 55 23.49 8.11 -1.14
CA TYR A 55 23.84 6.79 -1.63
C TYR A 55 25.34 6.76 -1.96
N VAL A 56 26.10 6.11 -1.08
CA VAL A 56 27.49 5.73 -1.33
C VAL A 56 27.45 4.29 -1.80
N ASP A 57 27.86 4.04 -3.05
CA ASP A 57 27.98 2.69 -3.58
C ASP A 57 28.88 1.85 -2.66
N LYS A 58 28.32 0.78 -2.10
CA LYS A 58 29.05 -0.11 -1.19
C LYS A 58 30.02 -1.06 -1.89
N ASN A 59 30.02 -1.07 -3.22
CA ASN A 59 31.04 -1.71 -4.03
C ASN A 59 31.63 -0.65 -4.95
N PRO A 60 32.79 -0.05 -4.62
CA PRO A 60 33.58 0.59 -5.66
C PRO A 60 34.00 -0.52 -6.63
N ASP A 61 33.76 -0.31 -7.93
CA ASP A 61 34.26 -1.19 -8.97
C ASP A 61 35.80 -1.37 -8.82
N PRO A 62 36.35 -2.57 -9.12
CA PRO A 62 37.75 -2.91 -8.87
C PRO A 62 38.76 -2.06 -9.64
#